data_AF-A0AAD6YHJ9-F1
#
_entry.id   AF-A0AAD6YHJ9-F1
#
_cell.length_a   1.000
_cell.length_b   1.000
_cell.length_c   1.000
_cell.angle_alpha   90.00
_cell.angle_beta   90.00
_cell.angle_gamma   90.00
#
_symmetry.space_group_name_H-M   'P 1'
#
loop_
_entity.id
_entity.type
_entity.pdbx_description
1 polymer ?
#
loop_
_entity_poly.entity_id
_entity_poly.type
_entity_poly.pdbx_seq_one_letter_code
_entity_poly.pdbx_strand_id
1 'polypeptide(L)'
;MPDQWAAQGAAKTGPRRPQIARTCPINPAYQTDTKKGTCTCPYLPTSRFLLCKHLVQAMQLVPPVFFLEVVRQRTAPFWVHRSLRPLSDDASASDLMDAGGDDSDADTASPDSEDEDEIVDTQADDDRRTFVEAIDENIELILDFAKGLKFQRQFRDQRMLQALERDGASFLQLARACLGKEKRLTLTRGKAPSTWDKSTSGAMFYRARPATSDEAQPGR
;
A
#
# COMPACT_ATOMS: atom_id res chain seq x y z
N MET A 1 21.23 29.09 63.43
CA MET A 1 19.78 29.11 63.74
C MET A 1 19.05 28.96 62.41
N PRO A 2 18.40 27.81 62.14
CA PRO A 2 17.91 27.46 60.81
C PRO A 2 16.45 27.91 60.61
N ASP A 3 16.16 28.50 59.45
CA ASP A 3 14.80 28.76 59.00
C ASP A 3 14.27 27.59 58.17
N GLN A 4 13.07 27.17 58.53
CA GLN A 4 12.34 26.02 58.04
C GLN A 4 11.55 26.40 56.78
N TRP A 5 11.73 25.67 55.68
CA TRP A 5 10.77 25.63 54.57
C TRP A 5 10.43 24.18 54.25
N ALA A 6 9.30 23.72 54.78
CA ALA A 6 8.69 22.44 54.42
C ALA A 6 7.70 22.67 53.28
N ALA A 7 8.07 22.29 52.05
CA ALA A 7 7.14 22.28 50.92
C ALA A 7 6.52 20.88 50.78
N GLN A 8 5.24 20.77 51.13
CA GLN A 8 4.42 19.58 50.92
C GLN A 8 3.96 19.54 49.45
N GLY A 9 4.52 18.62 48.67
CA GLY A 9 4.06 18.33 47.30
C GLY A 9 2.89 17.35 47.32
N ALA A 10 1.66 17.86 47.18
CA ALA A 10 0.46 17.04 47.03
C ALA A 10 0.38 16.47 45.60
N ALA A 11 0.51 15.15 45.48
CA ALA A 11 0.31 14.41 44.23
C ALA A 11 -1.17 14.48 43.79
N LYS A 12 -1.45 15.22 42.72
CA LYS A 12 -2.78 15.31 42.11
C LYS A 12 -3.05 14.05 41.28
N THR A 13 -3.80 13.10 41.85
CA THR A 13 -4.37 11.97 41.09
C THR A 13 -5.49 12.50 40.18
N GLY A 14 -5.25 12.52 38.87
CA GLY A 14 -6.25 12.88 37.88
C GLY A 14 -7.40 11.87 37.79
N PRO A 15 -8.60 12.28 37.33
CA PRO A 15 -9.77 11.42 37.25
C PRO A 15 -9.56 10.29 36.22
N ARG A 16 -9.65 9.03 36.68
CA ARG A 16 -9.67 7.85 35.80
C ARG A 16 -10.91 7.93 34.90
N ARG A 17 -10.70 7.93 33.58
CA ARG A 17 -11.80 7.80 32.61
C ARG A 17 -12.57 6.51 32.90
N PRO A 18 -13.92 6.55 32.95
CA PRO A 18 -14.71 5.33 33.08
C PRO A 18 -14.46 4.44 31.86
N GLN A 19 -13.98 3.22 32.10
CA GLN A 19 -13.91 2.18 31.08
C GLN A 19 -15.34 1.85 30.67
N ILE A 20 -15.74 2.31 29.48
CA ILE A 20 -17.02 1.93 28.88
C ILE A 20 -16.86 0.49 28.42
N ALA A 21 -17.36 -0.45 29.23
CA ALA A 21 -17.55 -1.83 28.81
C ALA A 21 -18.48 -1.83 27.59
N ARG A 22 -17.90 -2.02 26.39
CA ARG A 22 -18.63 -2.13 25.14
C ARG A 22 -19.33 -3.49 25.07
N THR A 23 -20.40 -3.67 25.85
CA THR A 23 -21.32 -4.79 25.70
C THR A 23 -22.30 -4.47 24.57
N CYS A 24 -21.81 -4.27 23.34
CA CYS A 24 -22.68 -4.40 22.19
C CYS A 24 -22.87 -5.90 21.93
N PRO A 25 -24.10 -6.39 21.73
CA PRO A 25 -24.32 -7.80 21.41
C PRO A 25 -23.56 -8.12 20.11
N ILE A 26 -22.55 -9.00 20.21
CA ILE A 26 -21.80 -9.48 19.05
C ILE A 26 -22.82 -10.12 18.12
N ASN A 27 -23.01 -9.52 16.94
CA ASN A 27 -23.90 -10.07 15.94
C ASN A 27 -23.44 -11.52 15.63
N PRO A 28 -24.33 -12.53 15.74
CA PRO A 28 -23.97 -13.94 15.55
C PRO A 28 -23.34 -14.23 14.18
N ALA A 29 -23.56 -13.36 13.19
CA ALA A 29 -22.94 -13.43 11.88
C ALA A 29 -21.40 -13.23 11.88
N TYR A 30 -20.80 -12.78 12.99
CA TYR A 30 -19.36 -12.48 13.08
C TYR A 30 -18.67 -13.17 14.27
N GLN A 31 -19.23 -14.30 14.73
CA GLN A 31 -18.59 -15.10 15.78
C GLN A 31 -17.25 -15.64 15.30
N THR A 32 -16.22 -15.42 16.09
CA THR A 32 -14.84 -15.79 15.79
C THR A 32 -14.36 -16.81 16.83
N ASP A 33 -13.87 -17.95 16.36
CA ASP A 33 -13.21 -18.97 17.19
C ASP A 33 -11.70 -18.90 16.90
N THR A 34 -10.99 -18.16 17.75
CA THR A 34 -9.54 -17.93 17.62
C THR A 34 -8.74 -19.22 17.82
N LYS A 35 -9.25 -20.19 18.58
CA LYS A 35 -8.58 -21.49 18.81
C LYS A 35 -8.62 -22.35 17.55
N LYS A 36 -9.75 -22.33 16.83
CA LYS A 36 -9.89 -23.05 15.55
C LYS A 36 -9.42 -22.23 14.35
N GLY A 37 -9.19 -20.93 14.51
CA GLY A 37 -8.87 -20.03 13.41
C GLY A 37 -10.03 -19.87 12.43
N THR A 38 -11.27 -19.93 12.91
CA THR A 38 -12.49 -19.83 12.10
C THR A 38 -13.33 -18.62 12.48
N CYS A 39 -14.13 -18.14 11.53
CA CYS A 39 -15.03 -17.01 11.71
C CYS A 39 -16.30 -17.28 10.86
N THR A 40 -17.47 -16.98 11.42
CA THR A 40 -18.76 -17.18 10.71
C THR A 40 -19.06 -16.10 9.66
N CYS A 41 -18.16 -15.12 9.48
CA CYS A 41 -18.38 -14.04 8.53
C CYS A 41 -18.42 -14.56 7.07
N PRO A 42 -19.27 -13.97 6.21
CA PRO A 42 -19.42 -14.38 4.81
C PRO A 42 -18.15 -14.17 3.96
N TYR A 43 -17.20 -13.37 4.47
CA TYR A 43 -15.93 -13.10 3.78
C TYR A 43 -14.88 -14.19 3.98
N LEU A 44 -14.96 -15.00 5.04
CA LEU A 44 -13.93 -16.01 5.32
C LEU A 44 -13.84 -17.07 4.19
N PRO A 45 -14.96 -17.63 3.68
CA PRO A 45 -14.91 -18.62 2.60
C PRO A 45 -14.47 -18.05 1.25
N THR A 46 -14.68 -16.75 1.02
CA THR A 46 -14.28 -16.08 -0.24
C THR A 46 -12.82 -15.64 -0.23
N SER A 47 -12.22 -15.51 0.96
CA SER A 47 -10.81 -15.18 1.13
C SER A 47 -9.89 -16.31 0.67
N ARG A 48 -9.05 -16.05 -0.34
CA ARG A 48 -7.99 -16.98 -0.80
C ARG A 48 -7.03 -17.40 0.30
N PHE A 49 -6.85 -16.53 1.28
CA PHE A 49 -5.94 -16.73 2.42
C PHE A 49 -6.65 -17.33 3.64
N LEU A 50 -7.97 -17.53 3.59
CA LEU A 50 -8.78 -18.00 4.71
C LEU A 50 -8.57 -17.13 5.96
N LEU A 51 -8.44 -15.82 5.74
CA LEU A 51 -8.34 -14.77 6.76
C LEU A 51 -9.45 -13.74 6.53
N CYS A 52 -10.02 -13.23 7.61
CA CYS A 52 -10.97 -12.11 7.59
C CYS A 52 -10.56 -11.05 8.62
N LYS A 53 -11.13 -9.84 8.50
CA LYS A 53 -10.86 -8.74 9.43
C LYS A 53 -11.13 -9.13 10.89
N HIS A 54 -12.22 -9.85 11.17
CA HIS A 54 -12.60 -10.24 12.53
C HIS A 54 -11.59 -11.20 13.17
N LEU A 55 -11.09 -12.18 12.41
CA LEU A 55 -10.09 -13.10 12.90
C LEU A 55 -8.75 -12.41 13.17
N VAL A 56 -8.35 -11.48 12.29
CA VAL A 56 -7.14 -10.67 12.49
C VAL A 56 -7.27 -9.77 13.72
N GLN A 57 -8.42 -9.12 13.90
CA GLN A 57 -8.71 -8.26 15.05
C GLN A 57 -8.85 -9.02 16.37
N ALA A 58 -9.07 -10.34 16.33
CA ALA A 58 -9.16 -11.19 17.52
C ALA A 58 -7.80 -11.82 17.92
N MET A 59 -6.72 -11.48 17.21
CA MET A 59 -5.35 -11.95 17.45
C MET A 59 -4.46 -10.77 17.86
N GLN A 60 -3.37 -11.08 18.58
CA GLN A 60 -2.32 -10.11 18.89
C GLN A 60 -1.59 -9.66 17.62
N LEU A 61 -1.03 -8.45 17.66
CA LEU A 61 -0.15 -7.95 16.61
C LEU A 61 1.06 -8.90 16.46
N VAL A 62 1.38 -9.24 15.22
CA VAL A 62 2.49 -10.12 14.89
C VAL A 62 3.65 -9.30 14.30
N PRO A 63 4.91 -9.57 14.69
CA PRO A 63 6.07 -8.87 14.15
C PRO A 63 6.28 -9.22 12.66
N PRO A 64 6.97 -8.38 11.85
CA PRO A 64 7.15 -8.65 10.41
C PRO A 64 7.79 -10.01 10.08
N VAL A 65 8.70 -10.50 10.94
CA VAL A 65 9.32 -11.82 10.82
C VAL A 65 8.32 -12.98 10.78
N PHE A 66 7.12 -12.80 11.36
CA PHE A 66 6.01 -13.76 11.26
C PHE A 66 5.72 -14.14 9.80
N PHE A 67 5.69 -13.17 8.88
CA PHE A 67 5.31 -13.43 7.49
C PHE A 67 6.38 -14.21 6.71
N LEU A 68 7.61 -14.28 7.24
CA LEU A 68 8.69 -15.08 6.68
C LEU A 68 8.65 -16.54 7.17
N GLU A 69 8.17 -16.75 8.40
CA GLU A 69 8.23 -18.04 9.10
C GLU A 69 6.90 -18.80 9.12
N VAL A 70 5.77 -18.12 8.87
CA VAL A 70 4.44 -18.72 8.99
C VAL A 70 4.23 -19.87 7.98
N VAL A 71 3.72 -20.99 8.48
CA VAL A 71 3.41 -22.17 7.66
C VAL A 71 1.89 -22.29 7.48
N ARG A 72 1.46 -22.47 6.23
CA ARG A 72 0.06 -22.73 5.88
C ARG A 72 -0.27 -24.23 5.96
N GLN A 73 -1.28 -24.58 6.74
CA GLN A 73 -1.82 -25.93 6.84
C GLN A 73 -3.06 -26.12 5.95
N ARG A 74 -3.36 -27.37 5.59
CA ARG A 74 -4.57 -27.72 4.81
C ARG A 74 -5.82 -27.88 5.68
N THR A 75 -5.63 -28.02 6.99
CA THR A 75 -6.68 -28.19 8.00
C THR A 75 -6.64 -27.01 8.96
N ALA A 76 -7.79 -26.62 9.50
CA ALA A 76 -7.87 -25.55 10.48
C ALA A 76 -7.17 -25.94 11.80
N PRO A 77 -6.41 -25.03 12.46
CA PRO A 77 -6.13 -23.66 12.04
C PRO A 77 -5.17 -23.59 10.84
N PHE A 78 -5.55 -22.82 9.80
CA PHE A 78 -4.82 -22.77 8.52
C PHE A 78 -3.44 -22.11 8.62
N TRP A 79 -3.20 -21.32 9.66
CA TRP A 79 -1.94 -20.62 9.90
C TRP A 79 -1.45 -20.99 11.29
N VAL A 80 -0.23 -21.52 11.37
CA VAL A 80 0.37 -21.93 12.64
C VAL A 80 1.71 -21.22 12.81
N HIS A 81 1.84 -20.49 13.90
CA HIS A 81 3.07 -19.80 14.27
C HIS A 81 3.12 -19.53 15.78
N ARG A 82 4.33 -19.43 16.34
CA ARG A 82 4.53 -19.21 17.80
C ARG A 82 4.06 -17.83 18.27
N SER A 83 4.08 -16.84 17.37
CA SER A 83 3.63 -15.47 17.65
C SER A 83 2.13 -15.24 17.46
N LEU A 84 1.40 -16.19 16.86
CA LEU A 84 -0.06 -16.07 16.74
C LEU A 84 -0.71 -16.42 18.07
N ARG A 85 -1.13 -15.39 18.81
CA ARG A 85 -1.80 -15.52 20.11
C ARG A 85 -3.16 -14.83 20.06
N PRO A 86 -4.25 -15.50 20.47
CA PRO A 86 -5.54 -14.83 20.64
C PRO A 86 -5.44 -13.68 21.63
N LEU A 87 -6.21 -12.62 21.41
CA LEU A 87 -6.50 -11.66 22.47
C LEU A 87 -7.37 -12.40 23.49
N SER A 88 -6.79 -12.79 24.62
CA SER A 88 -7.56 -13.29 25.75
C SER A 88 -8.40 -12.16 26.31
N ASP A 89 -9.68 -12.43 26.61
CA ASP A 89 -10.58 -11.46 27.26
C ASP A 89 -10.05 -10.99 28.64
N ASP A 90 -9.06 -11.70 29.20
CA ASP A 90 -8.45 -11.43 30.51
C ASP A 90 -7.12 -10.65 30.43
N ALA A 91 -6.65 -10.24 29.25
CA ALA A 91 -5.42 -9.46 29.13
C ALA A 91 -5.66 -7.99 29.51
N SER A 92 -5.59 -7.71 30.81
CA SER A 92 -5.40 -6.36 31.35
C SER A 92 -4.23 -5.68 30.65
N ALA A 93 -4.48 -4.51 30.08
CA ALA A 93 -3.57 -3.69 29.29
C ALA A 93 -2.42 -3.06 30.11
N SER A 94 -1.65 -3.86 30.87
CA SER A 94 -0.60 -3.37 31.77
C SER A 94 0.85 -3.58 31.29
N ASP A 95 1.10 -4.37 30.24
CA ASP A 95 2.49 -4.74 29.86
C ASP A 95 2.95 -4.13 28.53
N LEU A 96 2.83 -2.81 28.36
CA LEU A 96 3.50 -2.07 27.29
C LEU A 96 4.23 -0.83 27.84
N MET A 97 5.06 -1.00 28.87
CA MET A 97 5.98 0.04 29.35
C MET A 97 7.20 -0.60 30.04
N ASP A 98 8.12 -1.24 29.31
CA ASP A 98 9.53 -1.31 29.75
C ASP A 98 10.46 -1.76 28.62
N ALA A 99 11.03 -0.79 27.92
CA ALA A 99 12.25 -0.95 27.13
C ALA A 99 13.02 0.38 27.18
N GLY A 100 13.49 0.73 28.38
CA GLY A 100 14.52 1.74 28.55
C GLY A 100 15.84 1.22 27.98
N GLY A 101 16.18 1.68 26.77
CA GLY A 101 17.48 1.53 26.14
C GLY A 101 18.23 2.85 26.24
N ASP A 102 19.26 2.83 27.07
CA ASP A 102 20.20 3.90 27.42
C ASP A 102 21.20 4.24 26.28
N ASP A 103 21.80 5.42 26.43
CA ASP A 103 22.50 6.29 25.49
C ASP A 103 23.54 5.70 24.52
N SER A 104 23.61 6.30 23.32
CA SER A 104 24.88 6.63 22.65
C SER A 104 24.69 7.80 21.68
N ASP A 105 25.14 8.97 22.13
CA ASP A 105 25.41 10.19 21.36
C ASP A 105 26.20 9.90 20.07
N ALA A 106 25.63 10.30 18.93
CA ALA A 106 26.39 10.63 17.73
C ALA A 106 25.62 11.68 16.92
N ASP A 107 26.06 12.93 17.07
CA ASP A 107 25.72 14.07 16.23
C ASP A 107 25.82 13.69 14.73
N THR A 108 24.69 13.61 14.04
CA THR A 108 24.64 13.76 12.59
C THR A 108 23.40 14.56 12.26
N ALA A 109 23.60 15.88 12.15
CA ALA A 109 22.61 16.80 11.62
C ALA A 109 22.23 16.40 10.20
N SER A 110 21.09 15.72 10.07
CA SER A 110 20.40 15.50 8.80
C SER A 110 19.12 16.34 8.83
N PRO A 111 18.95 17.34 7.96
CA PRO A 111 17.68 18.04 7.83
C PRO A 111 16.75 17.12 7.03
N ASP A 112 16.11 16.17 7.71
CA ASP A 112 15.05 15.37 7.11
C ASP A 112 13.75 16.15 7.26
N SER A 113 13.32 16.72 6.13
CA SER A 113 12.08 17.46 5.95
C SER A 113 10.91 16.60 6.38
N GLU A 114 10.18 17.06 7.39
CA GLU A 114 8.85 16.59 7.73
C GLU A 114 7.91 16.96 6.57
N ASP A 115 7.90 16.14 5.51
CA ASP A 115 6.80 16.10 4.56
C ASP A 115 5.63 15.45 5.30
N GLU A 116 4.83 16.30 5.93
CA GLU A 116 3.48 15.98 6.35
C GLU A 116 2.72 15.56 5.09
N ASP A 117 2.55 14.25 4.90
CA ASP A 117 1.57 13.69 3.98
C ASP A 117 0.18 14.13 4.46
N GLU A 118 -0.19 15.36 4.12
CA GLU A 118 -1.54 15.87 4.13
C GLU A 118 -2.35 14.91 3.26
N ILE A 119 -3.06 14.00 3.93
CA ILE A 119 -4.09 13.17 3.32
C ILE A 119 -5.19 14.15 2.92
N VAL A 120 -4.97 14.81 1.77
CA VAL A 120 -6.01 15.49 1.03
C VAL A 120 -6.98 14.38 0.69
N ASP A 121 -8.04 14.25 1.48
CA ASP A 121 -9.27 13.56 1.09
C ASP A 121 -9.66 14.22 -0.23
N THR A 122 -9.18 13.65 -1.34
CA THR A 122 -9.54 14.06 -2.68
C THR A 122 -11.04 13.85 -2.73
N GLN A 123 -11.77 14.92 -2.47
CA GLN A 123 -13.22 14.93 -2.50
C GLN A 123 -13.60 14.28 -3.82
N ALA A 124 -14.40 13.21 -3.72
CA ALA A 124 -14.96 12.47 -4.84
C ALA A 124 -16.03 13.33 -5.55
N ASP A 125 -15.68 14.58 -5.82
CA ASP A 125 -16.49 15.55 -6.54
C ASP A 125 -16.32 15.27 -8.03
N ASP A 126 -17.28 14.48 -8.53
CA ASP A 126 -17.89 14.69 -9.84
C ASP A 126 -17.05 14.41 -11.10
N ASP A 127 -16.28 13.33 -11.12
CA ASP A 127 -15.85 12.73 -12.40
C ASP A 127 -17.00 11.89 -13.00
N ARG A 128 -18.05 12.59 -13.44
CA ARG A 128 -19.09 12.05 -14.33
C ARG A 128 -18.58 11.66 -15.71
N ARG A 129 -17.30 11.90 -15.99
CA ARG A 129 -16.64 11.51 -17.23
C ARG A 129 -16.59 10.00 -17.36
N THR A 130 -16.96 9.52 -18.53
CA THR A 130 -16.77 8.11 -18.86
C THR A 130 -15.27 7.82 -18.96
N PHE A 131 -14.89 6.57 -18.72
CA PHE A 131 -13.50 6.12 -18.89
C PHE A 131 -12.94 6.48 -20.28
N VAL A 132 -13.79 6.43 -21.32
CA VAL A 132 -13.39 6.74 -22.71
C VAL A 132 -13.06 8.21 -22.86
N GLU A 133 -13.95 9.10 -22.40
CA GLU A 133 -13.71 10.56 -22.44
C GLU A 133 -12.43 10.93 -21.67
N ALA A 134 -12.23 10.35 -20.48
CA ALA A 134 -11.02 10.60 -19.70
C ALA A 134 -9.75 10.13 -20.41
N ILE A 135 -9.80 9.00 -21.13
CA ILE A 135 -8.65 8.52 -21.92
C ILE A 135 -8.41 9.41 -23.14
N ASP A 136 -9.47 9.81 -23.85
CA ASP A 136 -9.38 10.64 -25.05
C ASP A 136 -8.80 12.03 -24.72
N GLU A 137 -9.26 12.66 -23.62
CA GLU A 137 -8.70 13.92 -23.12
C GLU A 137 -7.19 13.81 -22.83
N ASN A 138 -6.78 12.72 -22.17
CA ASN A 138 -5.37 12.47 -21.89
C ASN A 138 -4.56 12.23 -23.18
N ILE A 139 -5.13 11.57 -24.18
CA ILE A 139 -4.48 11.37 -25.50
C ILE A 139 -4.27 12.73 -26.19
N GLU A 140 -5.29 13.59 -26.22
CA GLU A 140 -5.21 14.92 -26.81
C GLU A 140 -4.14 15.76 -26.13
N LEU A 141 -4.11 15.77 -24.80
CA LEU A 141 -3.09 16.48 -24.01
C LEU A 141 -1.67 16.01 -24.35
N ILE A 142 -1.45 14.70 -24.41
CA ILE A 142 -0.13 14.13 -24.75
C ILE A 142 0.27 14.48 -26.19
N LEU A 143 -0.67 14.46 -27.13
CA LEU A 143 -0.42 14.81 -28.53
C LEU A 143 -0.07 16.28 -28.70
N ASP A 144 -0.79 17.18 -28.03
CA ASP A 144 -0.50 18.62 -28.07
C ASP A 144 0.82 18.96 -27.37
N PHE A 145 1.10 18.32 -26.23
CA PHE A 145 2.41 18.41 -25.59
C PHE A 145 3.54 17.96 -26.53
N ALA A 146 3.36 16.83 -27.24
CA ALA A 146 4.33 16.35 -28.21
C ALA A 146 4.53 17.32 -29.39
N LYS A 147 3.48 18.00 -29.86
CA LYS A 147 3.60 19.09 -30.85
C LYS A 147 4.43 20.25 -30.30
N GLY A 148 4.21 20.66 -29.06
CA GLY A 148 5.00 21.68 -28.36
C GLY A 148 6.48 21.32 -28.26
N LEU A 149 6.80 20.07 -27.88
CA LEU A 149 8.19 19.58 -27.82
C LEU A 149 8.87 19.59 -29.20
N LYS A 150 8.14 19.26 -30.27
CA LYS A 150 8.67 19.35 -31.65
C LYS A 150 9.02 20.79 -32.01
N PHE A 151 8.20 21.76 -31.63
CA PHE A 151 8.50 23.18 -31.81
C PHE A 151 9.72 23.60 -30.97
N GLN A 152 9.81 23.14 -29.72
CA GLN A 152 10.93 23.47 -28.82
C GLN A 152 12.28 22.97 -29.33
N ARG A 153 12.31 21.87 -30.10
CA ARG A 153 13.54 21.30 -30.68
C ARG A 153 14.39 22.32 -31.46
N GLN A 154 13.78 23.33 -32.08
CA GLN A 154 14.52 24.33 -32.86
C GLN A 154 15.41 25.24 -32.00
N PHE A 155 15.06 25.43 -30.72
CA PHE A 155 15.80 26.31 -29.81
C PHE A 155 16.98 25.61 -29.14
N ARG A 156 17.05 24.27 -29.21
CA ARG A 156 18.14 23.45 -28.62
C ARG A 156 18.42 23.79 -27.14
N ASP A 157 17.37 24.11 -26.37
CA ASP A 157 17.53 24.44 -24.96
C ASP A 157 17.75 23.17 -24.12
N GLN A 158 18.96 23.03 -23.57
CA GLN A 158 19.35 21.91 -22.73
C GLN A 158 18.60 21.88 -21.39
N ARG A 159 18.18 23.05 -20.87
CA ARG A 159 17.45 23.13 -19.59
C ARG A 159 16.06 22.52 -19.73
N MET A 160 15.39 22.81 -20.84
CA MET A 160 14.10 22.20 -21.17
C MET A 160 14.22 20.68 -21.30
N LEU A 161 15.29 20.18 -21.92
CA LEU A 161 15.54 18.74 -22.01
C LEU A 161 15.75 18.12 -20.62
N GLN A 162 16.56 18.73 -19.76
CA GLN A 162 16.78 18.25 -18.39
C GLN A 162 15.50 18.27 -17.55
N ALA A 163 14.66 19.30 -17.70
CA ALA A 163 13.36 19.35 -17.04
C ALA A 163 12.45 18.21 -17.52
N LEU A 164 12.36 18.00 -18.85
CA LEU A 164 11.59 16.90 -19.42
C LEU A 164 12.08 15.52 -18.94
N GLU A 165 13.39 15.31 -18.88
CA GLU A 165 13.98 14.04 -18.43
C GLU A 165 13.77 13.80 -16.94
N ARG A 166 13.87 14.84 -16.11
CA ARG A 166 13.66 14.76 -14.66
C ARG A 166 12.19 14.53 -14.33
N ASP A 167 11.34 15.41 -14.84
CA ASP A 167 9.93 15.49 -14.43
C ASP A 167 9.08 14.44 -15.20
N GLY A 168 9.51 14.08 -16.42
CA GLY A 168 8.85 13.06 -17.25
C GLY A 168 9.43 11.65 -17.11
N ALA A 169 10.40 11.41 -16.22
CA ALA A 169 11.14 10.14 -16.12
C ALA A 169 10.20 8.92 -16.00
N SER A 170 9.23 9.01 -15.08
CA SER A 170 8.27 7.93 -14.77
C SER A 170 7.37 7.63 -15.97
N PHE A 171 6.81 8.67 -16.60
CA PHE A 171 6.00 8.56 -17.82
C PHE A 171 6.79 7.94 -18.98
N LEU A 172 8.02 8.40 -19.22
CA LEU A 172 8.89 7.86 -20.27
C LEU A 172 9.26 6.40 -20.00
N GLN A 173 9.48 6.02 -18.74
CA GLN A 173 9.72 4.64 -18.36
C GLN A 173 8.50 3.75 -18.62
N LEU A 174 7.29 4.22 -18.27
CA LEU A 174 6.04 3.53 -18.58
C LEU A 174 5.85 3.36 -20.09
N ALA A 175 6.04 4.43 -20.87
CA ALA A 175 5.94 4.39 -22.32
C ALA A 175 6.92 3.38 -22.95
N ARG A 176 8.18 3.36 -22.48
CA ARG A 176 9.18 2.37 -22.91
C ARG A 176 8.77 0.95 -22.54
N ALA A 177 8.20 0.72 -21.37
CA ALA A 177 7.72 -0.60 -20.94
C ALA A 177 6.56 -1.09 -21.83
N CYS A 178 5.60 -0.21 -22.14
CA CYS A 178 4.48 -0.51 -23.04
C CYS A 178 4.96 -0.86 -24.46
N LEU A 179 5.82 -0.02 -25.05
CA LEU A 179 6.39 -0.27 -26.38
C LEU A 179 7.30 -1.51 -26.41
N GLY A 180 8.02 -1.77 -25.33
CA GLY A 180 8.83 -2.99 -25.17
C GLY A 180 7.95 -4.24 -25.14
N LYS A 181 6.81 -4.19 -24.43
CA LYS A 181 5.81 -5.26 -24.41
C LYS A 181 5.23 -5.50 -25.80
N GLU A 182 4.87 -4.44 -26.51
CA GLU A 182 4.36 -4.53 -27.88
C GLU A 182 5.37 -5.19 -28.83
N LYS A 183 6.61 -4.70 -28.85
CA LYS A 183 7.69 -5.30 -29.66
C LYS A 183 7.87 -6.80 -29.39
N ARG A 184 7.81 -7.22 -28.12
CA ARG A 184 7.93 -8.65 -27.76
C ARG A 184 6.76 -9.49 -28.27
N LEU A 185 5.55 -8.94 -28.30
CA LEU A 185 4.37 -9.64 -28.78
C LEU A 185 4.34 -9.74 -30.31
N THR A 186 4.85 -8.72 -31.01
CA THR A 186 4.98 -8.76 -32.48
C THR A 186 6.12 -9.68 -32.94
N LEU A 187 7.18 -9.83 -32.14
CA LEU A 187 8.30 -10.71 -32.46
C LEU A 187 7.98 -12.16 -32.05
N THR A 188 7.59 -12.99 -33.02
CA THR A 188 7.33 -14.44 -32.83
C THR A 188 8.54 -15.26 -32.36
N ARG A 189 9.74 -14.66 -32.30
CA ARG A 189 11.01 -15.36 -31.98
C ARG A 189 11.82 -14.70 -30.86
N GLY A 190 11.15 -14.29 -29.77
CA GLY A 190 11.79 -13.74 -28.57
C GLY A 190 11.92 -14.74 -27.42
N LYS A 191 12.90 -14.54 -26.54
CA LYS A 191 12.96 -15.24 -25.23
C LYS A 191 11.70 -14.86 -24.44
N ALA A 192 10.97 -15.87 -23.96
CA ALA A 192 9.78 -15.63 -23.15
C ALA A 192 10.15 -14.75 -21.93
N PRO A 193 9.41 -13.66 -21.67
CA PRO A 193 9.70 -12.81 -20.53
C PRO A 193 9.50 -13.60 -19.24
N SER A 194 10.37 -13.35 -18.26
CA SER A 194 10.12 -13.81 -16.90
C SER A 194 8.83 -13.14 -16.41
N THR A 195 7.93 -13.92 -15.80
CA THR A 195 6.68 -13.45 -15.21
C THR A 195 6.88 -12.39 -14.13
N TRP A 196 8.11 -12.24 -13.61
CA TRP A 196 8.47 -11.32 -12.53
C TRP A 196 9.50 -10.26 -12.93
N ASP A 197 9.69 -10.02 -14.23
CA ASP A 197 10.60 -8.96 -14.65
C ASP A 197 10.06 -7.59 -14.23
N LYS A 198 10.85 -6.85 -13.45
CA LYS A 198 10.54 -5.48 -13.00
C LYS A 198 10.26 -4.53 -14.17
N SER A 199 10.80 -4.84 -15.36
CA SER A 199 10.51 -4.09 -16.59
C SER A 199 9.05 -4.22 -17.07
N THR A 200 8.31 -5.22 -16.60
CA THR A 200 6.97 -5.57 -17.09
C THR A 200 5.85 -5.18 -16.12
N SER A 201 6.17 -4.82 -14.86
CA SER A 201 5.17 -4.46 -13.85
C SER A 201 4.34 -3.24 -14.27
N GLY A 202 4.99 -2.18 -14.77
CA GLY A 202 4.31 -0.96 -15.23
C GLY A 202 3.43 -1.16 -16.47
N ALA A 203 3.74 -2.15 -17.31
CA ALA A 203 2.99 -2.44 -18.55
C ALA A 203 2.02 -3.63 -18.39
N MET A 204 1.68 -4.04 -17.17
CA MET A 204 0.84 -5.21 -16.93
C MET A 204 -0.54 -5.07 -17.58
N PHE A 205 -1.17 -3.90 -17.42
CA PHE A 205 -2.51 -3.60 -17.95
C PHE A 205 -2.52 -3.13 -19.42
N TYR A 206 -1.35 -2.86 -20.01
CA TYR A 206 -1.26 -2.45 -21.40
C TYR A 206 -1.64 -3.59 -22.35
N ARG A 207 -2.60 -3.36 -23.25
CA ARG A 207 -2.98 -4.29 -24.32
C ARG A 207 -2.26 -3.88 -25.61
N ALA A 208 -1.48 -4.80 -26.19
CA ALA A 208 -0.76 -4.52 -27.42
C ALA A 208 -1.71 -4.44 -28.62
N ARG A 209 -1.35 -3.62 -29.61
CA ARG A 209 -2.09 -3.52 -30.87
C ARG A 209 -1.91 -4.80 -31.69
N PRO A 210 -2.90 -5.19 -32.51
CA PRO A 210 -2.75 -6.27 -33.48
C PRO A 210 -1.56 -6.01 -34.40
N ALA A 211 -0.85 -7.06 -34.81
CA ALA A 211 0.17 -6.91 -35.83
C ALA A 211 -0.51 -6.51 -37.15
N THR A 212 0.04 -5.56 -37.89
CA THR A 212 -0.53 -5.08 -39.17
C THR A 212 -0.68 -6.18 -40.22
N SER A 213 0.02 -7.32 -40.05
CA SER A 213 -0.16 -8.51 -40.90
C SER A 213 -1.47 -9.26 -40.65
N ASP A 214 -2.12 -9.04 -39.50
CA ASP A 214 -3.37 -9.70 -39.09
C ASP A 214 -4.62 -8.86 -39.45
N GLU A 215 -4.46 -7.58 -39.80
CA GLU A 215 -5.57 -6.72 -40.27
C GLU A 215 -5.96 -6.97 -41.74
N ALA A 216 -5.22 -7.82 -42.45
CA ALA A 216 -5.48 -8.17 -43.84
C ALA A 216 -6.52 -9.29 -43.98
N GLN A 217 -7.76 -9.08 -43.50
CA GLN A 217 -8.99 -9.59 -44.13
C GLN A 217 -10.26 -9.20 -43.36
N PRO A 218 -10.83 -8.00 -43.60
CA PRO A 218 -12.28 -7.89 -43.67
C PRO A 218 -12.72 -8.57 -44.98
N GLY A 219 -13.48 -9.68 -44.89
CA GLY A 219 -14.07 -10.43 -46.01
C GLY A 219 -14.86 -9.52 -46.98
N ARG A 220 -15.02 -9.82 -48.26
CA ARG A 220 -15.55 -11.06 -48.86
C ARG A 220 -16.71 -11.70 -48.11
#